data_AF-A0AAD8I285-F1
#
_entry.id   AF-A0AAD8I285-F1
#
_cell.length_a   1.000
_cell.length_b   1.000
_cell.length_c   1.000
_cell.angle_alpha   90.00
_cell.angle_beta   90.00
_cell.angle_gamma   90.00
#
_symmetry.space_group_name_H-M   'P 1'
#
loop_
_entity.id
_entity.type
_entity.pdbx_description
1 polymer ?
#
loop_
_entity_poly.entity_id
_entity_poly.type
_entity_poly.pdbx_seq_one_letter_code
_entity_poly.pdbx_strand_id
1 'polypeptide(L)'
;MSQHSFLMEHVIKGDAKTLLDNQTDVSLNLAKHLLLNYANDSNLVFSPLSIQVILGLIAAGSGAQTLHQLLSFLKADSIHDLNHLYSHLVALVFDVGKDENKFPDSPCLSFANGVWLDESIPLKPPFKHVVDSLYCFSSV
;
A
#
# COMPACT_ATOMS: atom_id res chain seq x y z
N MET A 1 2.26 -27.46 19.13
CA MET A 1 3.04 -26.31 18.65
C MET A 1 4.44 -26.39 19.23
N SER A 2 5.48 -26.28 18.40
CA SER A 2 6.88 -26.29 18.86
C SER A 2 7.33 -24.88 19.25
N GLN A 3 8.28 -24.76 20.18
CA GLN A 3 8.84 -23.48 20.64
C GLN A 3 9.42 -22.62 19.49
N HIS A 4 9.93 -23.27 18.44
CA HIS A 4 10.40 -22.61 17.22
C HIS A 4 9.26 -21.97 16.41
N SER A 5 8.09 -22.62 16.38
CA SER A 5 6.89 -22.07 15.71
C SER A 5 6.35 -20.83 16.42
N PHE A 6 6.44 -20.79 17.76
CA PHE A 6 5.97 -19.67 18.57
C PHE A 6 6.86 -18.43 18.43
N LEU A 7 8.19 -18.63 18.41
CA LEU A 7 9.17 -17.56 18.23
C LEU A 7 9.06 -16.93 16.83
N MET A 8 8.91 -17.75 15.79
CA MET A 8 8.73 -17.25 14.42
C MET A 8 7.46 -16.41 14.27
N GLU A 9 6.35 -16.83 14.89
CA GLU A 9 5.10 -16.05 14.85
C GLU A 9 5.24 -14.69 15.58
N HIS A 10 5.97 -14.63 16.70
CA HIS A 10 6.21 -13.39 17.43
C HIS A 10 7.14 -12.43 16.67
N VAL A 11 8.18 -12.96 16.03
CA VAL A 11 9.08 -12.17 15.18
C VAL A 11 8.32 -11.58 14.01
N ILE A 12 7.54 -12.40 13.28
CA ILE A 12 6.71 -11.94 12.15
C ILE A 12 5.71 -10.86 12.60
N LYS A 13 5.08 -10.99 13.77
CA LYS A 13 4.20 -9.95 14.33
C LYS A 13 4.94 -8.66 14.70
N GLY A 14 6.17 -8.77 15.21
CA GLY A 14 7.03 -7.62 15.52
C GLY A 14 7.46 -6.85 14.28
N ASP A 15 7.83 -7.57 13.21
CA ASP A 15 8.25 -6.99 11.94
C ASP A 15 7.07 -6.31 11.24
N ALA A 16 5.89 -6.93 11.23
CA ALA A 16 4.68 -6.35 10.66
C ALA A 16 4.26 -5.05 11.39
N LYS A 17 4.39 -5.00 12.72
CA LYS A 17 4.12 -3.79 13.51
C LYS A 17 5.10 -2.67 13.15
N THR A 18 6.39 -3.00 13.08
CA THR A 18 7.44 -2.03 12.73
C THR A 18 7.21 -1.45 11.34
N LEU A 19 6.83 -2.29 10.37
CA LEU A 19 6.50 -1.83 9.02
C LEU A 19 5.27 -0.91 8.99
N LEU A 20 4.25 -1.19 9.81
CA LEU A 20 3.07 -0.33 9.94
C LEU A 20 3.40 1.04 10.56
N ASP A 21 4.25 1.05 11.59
CA ASP A 21 4.74 2.29 12.21
C ASP A 21 5.53 3.12 11.18
N ASN A 22 6.34 2.47 10.35
CA ASN A 22 7.05 3.10 9.23
C ASN A 22 6.09 3.71 8.19
N GLN A 23 5.02 3.00 7.79
CA GLN A 23 4.02 3.55 6.87
C GLN A 23 3.28 4.75 7.47
N THR A 24 3.03 4.75 8.78
CA THR A 24 2.42 5.88 9.49
C THR A 24 3.34 7.10 9.45
N ASP A 25 4.65 6.90 9.68
CA ASP A 25 5.61 8.00 9.59
C ASP A 25 5.75 8.55 8.15
N VAL A 26 5.75 7.69 7.14
CA VAL A 26 5.69 8.13 5.72
C VAL A 26 4.43 8.98 5.47
N SER A 27 3.28 8.59 6.04
CA SER A 27 2.03 9.33 5.93
C SER A 27 2.11 10.72 6.55
N LEU A 28 2.74 10.84 7.74
CA LEU A 28 2.95 12.12 8.41
C LEU A 28 3.91 13.02 7.63
N ASN A 29 4.96 12.46 7.04
CA ASN A 29 5.89 13.21 6.19
C ASN A 29 5.21 13.73 4.92
N LEU A 30 4.37 12.90 4.28
CA LEU A 30 3.53 13.33 3.15
C LEU A 30 2.56 14.44 3.56
N ALA A 31 1.86 14.27 4.70
CA ALA A 31 0.94 15.29 5.20
C ALA A 31 1.66 16.61 5.47
N LYS A 32 2.80 16.57 6.14
CA LYS A 32 3.63 17.76 6.40
C LYS A 32 4.07 18.44 5.10
N HIS A 33 4.53 17.67 4.12
CA HIS A 33 4.92 18.21 2.83
C HIS A 33 3.73 18.87 2.11
N LEU A 34 2.58 18.22 2.09
CA LEU A 34 1.38 18.75 1.44
C LEU A 34 0.87 20.03 2.15
N LEU A 35 0.83 20.02 3.48
CA LEU A 35 0.40 21.17 4.28
C LEU A 35 1.30 22.39 4.05
N LEU A 36 2.62 22.21 4.07
CA LEU A 36 3.56 23.32 3.94
C LEU A 36 3.62 23.93 2.54
N ASN A 37 3.31 23.15 1.50
CA ASN A 37 3.50 23.59 0.11
C ASN A 37 2.19 23.89 -0.63
N TYR A 38 1.05 23.36 -0.16
CA TYR A 38 -0.20 23.41 -0.94
C TYR A 38 -1.42 23.84 -0.13
N ALA A 39 -1.38 23.82 1.20
CA ALA A 39 -2.56 24.09 2.00
C ALA A 39 -2.87 25.58 2.22
N ASN A 40 -2.16 26.53 1.59
CA ASN A 40 -2.36 28.01 1.60
C ASN A 40 -3.69 28.52 2.23
N ASP A 41 -3.82 28.46 3.55
CA ASP A 41 -5.02 28.80 4.34
C ASP A 41 -6.35 28.12 3.89
N SER A 42 -6.24 26.96 3.23
CA SER A 42 -7.31 26.12 2.72
C SER A 42 -7.33 24.75 3.39
N ASN A 43 -8.49 24.11 3.41
CA ASN A 43 -8.60 22.74 3.88
C ASN A 43 -7.90 21.79 2.90
N LEU A 44 -7.09 20.87 3.43
CA LEU A 44 -6.40 19.84 2.66
C LEU A 44 -6.88 18.45 3.09
N VAL A 45 -7.30 17.65 2.12
CA VAL A 45 -7.67 16.24 2.32
C VAL A 45 -6.92 15.39 1.30
N PHE A 46 -6.36 14.29 1.76
CA PHE A 46 -5.74 13.28 0.90
C PHE A 46 -5.75 11.93 1.63
N SER A 47 -5.51 10.85 0.87
CA SER A 47 -5.38 9.50 1.41
C SER A 47 -3.92 9.07 1.32
N PRO A 48 -3.16 9.06 2.44
CA PRO A 48 -1.79 8.55 2.44
C PRO A 48 -1.71 7.11 1.93
N LEU A 49 -2.66 6.26 2.35
CA LEU A 49 -2.74 4.86 1.94
C LEU A 49 -2.88 4.73 0.42
N SER A 50 -3.71 5.56 -0.24
CA SER A 50 -3.83 5.56 -1.70
C SER A 50 -2.50 5.82 -2.39
N ILE A 51 -1.76 6.82 -1.93
CA ILE A 51 -0.46 7.20 -2.51
C ILE A 51 0.56 6.07 -2.28
N GLN A 52 0.62 5.53 -1.07
CA GLN A 52 1.54 4.47 -0.68
C GLN A 52 1.31 3.18 -1.47
N VAL A 53 0.05 2.78 -1.67
CA VAL A 53 -0.33 1.63 -2.51
C VAL A 53 0.19 1.80 -3.93
N ILE A 54 0.00 2.99 -4.55
CA ILE A 54 0.52 3.27 -5.90
C ILE A 54 2.06 3.22 -5.93
N LEU A 55 2.74 3.80 -4.93
CA LEU A 55 4.20 3.76 -4.85
C LEU A 55 4.73 2.32 -4.67
N GLY A 56 4.02 1.48 -3.91
CA GLY A 56 4.31 0.06 -3.78
C GLY A 56 4.20 -0.69 -5.11
N LEU A 57 3.15 -0.39 -5.88
CA LEU A 57 2.98 -0.95 -7.23
C LEU A 57 4.13 -0.52 -8.18
N ILE A 58 4.50 0.77 -8.15
CA ILE A 58 5.63 1.28 -8.93
C ILE A 58 6.92 0.59 -8.50
N ALA A 59 7.14 0.38 -7.20
CA ALA A 59 8.30 -0.33 -6.68
C ALA A 59 8.34 -1.78 -7.21
N ALA A 60 7.20 -2.47 -7.21
CA ALA A 60 7.08 -3.84 -7.74
C ALA A 60 7.40 -3.96 -9.24
N GLY A 61 7.17 -2.89 -10.02
CA GLY A 61 7.53 -2.81 -11.44
C GLY A 61 8.93 -2.26 -11.71
N SER A 62 9.64 -1.78 -10.68
CA SER A 62 10.94 -1.11 -10.79
C SER A 62 12.12 -2.06 -10.55
N GLY A 63 13.31 -1.63 -10.95
CA GLY A 63 14.56 -2.34 -10.66
C GLY A 63 15.67 -1.38 -10.22
N ALA A 64 16.79 -1.96 -9.77
CA ALA A 64 18.04 -1.26 -9.44
C ALA A 64 17.82 0.00 -8.56
N GLN A 65 18.32 1.15 -9.00
CA GLN A 65 18.31 2.39 -8.23
C GLN A 65 16.90 2.90 -7.93
N THR A 66 15.98 2.84 -8.90
CA THR A 66 14.60 3.29 -8.72
C THR A 66 13.89 2.48 -7.63
N LEU A 67 14.08 1.16 -7.65
CA LEU A 67 13.55 0.29 -6.60
C LEU A 67 14.12 0.69 -5.23
N HIS A 68 15.43 0.90 -5.13
CA HIS A 68 16.07 1.26 -3.87
C HIS A 68 15.55 2.59 -3.30
N GLN A 69 15.36 3.61 -4.16
CA GLN A 69 14.78 4.89 -3.77
C GLN A 69 13.36 4.74 -3.24
N LEU A 70 12.53 3.92 -3.90
CA LEU A 70 11.14 3.69 -3.49
C LEU A 70 11.06 2.91 -2.17
N LEU A 71 11.87 1.87 -1.99
CA LEU A 71 11.95 1.13 -0.72
C LEU A 71 12.43 2.02 0.43
N SER A 72 13.44 2.85 0.18
CA SER A 72 13.93 3.82 1.17
C SER A 72 12.86 4.85 1.54
N PHE A 73 12.15 5.40 0.55
CA PHE A 73 11.06 6.34 0.78
C PHE A 73 9.91 5.70 1.57
N LEU A 74 9.51 4.49 1.19
CA LEU A 74 8.45 3.73 1.86
C LEU A 74 8.91 3.07 3.16
N LYS A 75 10.19 3.21 3.53
CA LYS A 75 10.79 2.64 4.75
C LYS A 75 10.52 1.14 4.89
N ALA A 76 10.72 0.41 3.81
CA ALA A 76 10.57 -1.04 3.75
C ALA A 76 11.85 -1.71 3.26
N ASP A 77 12.12 -2.90 3.77
CA ASP A 77 13.33 -3.65 3.41
C ASP A 77 13.18 -4.36 2.07
N SER A 78 11.96 -4.76 1.69
CA SER A 78 11.71 -5.45 0.44
C SER A 78 10.34 -5.16 -0.18
N ILE A 79 10.21 -5.47 -1.47
CA ILE A 79 8.92 -5.45 -2.19
C ILE A 79 7.96 -6.49 -1.59
N HIS A 80 8.49 -7.61 -1.09
CA HIS A 80 7.67 -8.66 -0.51
C HIS A 80 6.91 -8.15 0.72
N ASP A 81 7.60 -7.41 1.60
CA ASP A 81 7.02 -6.84 2.81
C ASP A 81 5.93 -5.81 2.48
N LEU A 82 6.19 -4.93 1.49
CA LEU A 82 5.21 -3.97 1.00
C LEU A 82 3.96 -4.65 0.41
N ASN A 83 4.16 -5.62 -0.48
CA ASN A 83 3.06 -6.37 -1.10
C ASN A 83 2.23 -7.11 -0.05
N HIS A 84 2.89 -7.74 0.92
CA HIS A 84 2.22 -8.42 2.03
C HIS A 84 1.39 -7.44 2.87
N LEU A 85 1.94 -6.29 3.24
CA LEU A 85 1.21 -5.28 3.99
C LEU A 85 0.02 -4.71 3.21
N TYR A 86 0.24 -4.25 1.98
CA TYR A 86 -0.80 -3.58 1.21
C TYR A 86 -1.94 -4.53 0.81
N SER A 87 -1.65 -5.79 0.47
CA SER A 87 -2.70 -6.79 0.23
C SER A 87 -3.60 -6.99 1.45
N HIS A 88 -3.04 -7.03 2.67
CA HIS A 88 -3.82 -7.10 3.91
C HIS A 88 -4.64 -5.82 4.15
N LEU A 89 -4.04 -4.64 3.96
CA LEU A 89 -4.73 -3.36 4.17
C LEU A 89 -5.87 -3.16 3.17
N VAL A 90 -5.65 -3.51 1.90
CA VAL A 90 -6.66 -3.44 0.85
C VAL A 90 -7.81 -4.41 1.15
N ALA A 91 -7.52 -5.64 1.58
CA ALA A 91 -8.55 -6.60 1.99
C ALA A 91 -9.39 -6.08 3.17
N LEU A 92 -8.74 -5.54 4.21
CA LEU A 92 -9.44 -4.94 5.36
C LEU A 92 -10.36 -3.80 4.96
N VAL A 93 -9.88 -2.89 4.10
CA VAL A 93 -10.67 -1.77 3.58
C VAL A 93 -11.90 -2.27 2.82
N PHE A 94 -11.77 -3.31 2.01
CA PHE A 94 -12.89 -3.89 1.27
C PHE A 94 -13.86 -4.68 2.15
N ASP A 95 -13.39 -5.34 3.21
CA ASP A 95 -14.25 -6.14 4.10
C ASP A 95 -15.14 -5.25 4.99
N VAL A 96 -14.63 -4.10 5.43
CA VAL A 96 -15.39 -3.12 6.26
C VAL A 96 -16.60 -2.55 5.51
N GLY A 97 -16.57 -2.53 4.17
CA GLY A 97 -17.63 -1.97 3.33
C GLY A 97 -18.63 -2.97 2.72
N LYS A 98 -18.46 -4.28 2.94
CA LYS A 98 -19.22 -5.32 2.21
C LYS A 98 -20.41 -5.92 2.95
N ASP A 99 -20.46 -5.84 4.28
CA ASP A 99 -21.49 -6.50 5.07
C ASP A 99 -22.21 -5.48 5.97
N GLU A 100 -23.22 -4.83 5.39
CA GLU A 100 -24.14 -3.92 6.07
C GLU A 100 -24.88 -4.56 7.25
N ASN A 101 -25.04 -5.89 7.26
CA ASN A 101 -25.67 -6.62 8.36
C ASN A 101 -24.71 -6.84 9.53
N LYS A 102 -23.39 -6.90 9.25
CA LYS A 102 -22.35 -7.09 10.27
C LYS A 102 -21.92 -5.76 10.91
N PHE A 103 -21.95 -4.67 10.15
CA PHE A 103 -21.60 -3.33 10.64
C PHE A 103 -22.56 -2.24 10.11
N PRO A 104 -23.78 -2.15 10.66
CA PRO A 104 -24.84 -1.27 10.13
C PRO A 104 -24.51 0.24 10.19
N ASP A 105 -23.57 0.65 11.05
CA ASP A 105 -23.10 2.05 11.17
C ASP A 105 -21.67 2.25 10.59
N SER A 106 -21.16 1.29 9.81
CA SER A 106 -19.83 1.39 9.22
C SER A 106 -19.79 2.43 8.09
N PRO A 107 -18.73 3.25 8.00
CA PRO A 107 -18.52 4.10 6.83
C PRO A 107 -18.44 3.26 5.55
N CYS A 108 -19.18 3.67 4.53
CA CYS A 108 -18.98 3.12 3.19
C CYS A 108 -17.62 3.59 2.66
N LEU A 109 -16.66 2.67 2.61
CA LEU A 109 -15.32 2.93 2.11
C LEU A 109 -15.15 2.27 0.74
N SER A 110 -14.74 3.06 -0.25
CA SER A 110 -14.45 2.60 -1.61
C SER A 110 -13.07 3.07 -2.03
N PHE A 111 -12.36 2.23 -2.78
CA PHE A 111 -11.00 2.47 -3.21
C PHE A 111 -10.89 2.14 -4.70
N ALA A 112 -10.54 3.13 -5.52
CA ALA A 112 -10.48 3.02 -6.97
C ALA A 112 -9.05 3.26 -7.46
N ASN A 113 -8.52 2.27 -8.18
CA ASN A 113 -7.12 2.16 -8.56
C ASN A 113 -7.02 1.80 -10.05
N GLY A 114 -6.30 2.61 -10.83
CA GLY A 114 -6.08 2.36 -12.26
C GLY A 114 -4.66 2.73 -12.72
N VAL A 115 -4.12 1.96 -13.66
CA VAL A 115 -2.88 2.26 -14.39
C VAL A 115 -3.20 2.24 -15.87
N TRP A 116 -2.88 3.33 -16.56
CA TRP A 116 -3.04 3.47 -18.01
C TRP A 116 -1.66 3.52 -18.65
N LEU A 117 -1.50 2.77 -19.74
CA LEU A 117 -0.25 2.69 -20.49
C LEU A 117 -0.50 3.06 -21.93
N ASP A 118 0.55 3.54 -22.58
CA ASP A 118 0.54 3.67 -24.02
C ASP A 118 0.42 2.28 -24.67
N GLU A 119 -0.42 2.17 -25.70
CA GLU A 119 -0.71 0.89 -26.38
C GLU A 119 0.56 0.22 -26.94
N SER A 120 1.59 1.00 -27.25
CA SER A 120 2.87 0.47 -27.74
C SER A 120 3.74 -0.19 -26.66
N ILE A 121 3.38 -0.06 -25.37
CA ILE A 121 4.17 -0.55 -24.23
C ILE A 121 3.37 -1.61 -23.45
N PRO A 122 3.39 -2.88 -23.89
CA PRO A 122 2.66 -3.93 -23.20
C PRO A 122 3.25 -4.21 -21.82
N LEU A 123 2.39 -4.48 -20.85
CA LEU A 123 2.80 -4.96 -19.53
C LEU A 123 3.49 -6.32 -19.66
N LYS A 124 4.64 -6.45 -19.00
CA LYS A 124 5.28 -7.77 -18.85
C LYS A 124 4.31 -8.69 -18.08
N PRO A 125 4.08 -9.93 -18.52
CA PRO A 125 3.11 -10.83 -17.88
C PRO A 125 3.29 -11.01 -16.36
N PRO A 126 4.52 -11.15 -15.82
CA PRO A 126 4.72 -11.24 -14.37
C PRO A 126 4.26 -9.99 -13.61
N PHE A 127 4.43 -8.81 -14.21
CA PHE A 127 4.04 -7.55 -13.59
C PHE A 127 2.52 -7.33 -13.70
N LYS A 128 1.89 -7.75 -14.80
CA LYS A 128 0.43 -7.76 -14.92
C LYS A 128 -0.24 -8.57 -13.80
N HIS A 129 0.32 -9.73 -13.46
CA HIS A 129 -0.19 -10.51 -12.33
C HIS A 129 -0.14 -9.73 -11.01
N VAL A 130 0.93 -8.97 -10.75
CA VAL A 130 1.04 -8.13 -9.54
C VAL A 130 -0.02 -7.03 -9.52
N VAL A 131 -0.24 -6.35 -10.65
CA VAL A 131 -1.25 -5.29 -10.83
C VAL A 131 -2.65 -5.82 -10.51
N ASP A 132 -3.01 -6.95 -11.13
CA ASP A 132 -4.36 -7.50 -11.06
C ASP A 132 -4.65 -8.14 -9.68
N SER A 133 -3.66 -8.81 -9.06
CA SER A 133 -3.90 -9.66 -7.89
C SER A 133 -3.65 -8.99 -6.53
N LEU A 134 -2.59 -8.18 -6.39
CA LEU A 134 -2.13 -7.71 -5.08
C LEU A 134 -2.63 -6.30 -4.76
N TYR A 135 -2.86 -5.50 -5.79
CA TYR A 135 -3.19 -4.10 -5.65
C TYR A 135 -4.61 -3.75 -6.13
N CYS A 136 -5.35 -4.75 -6.66
CA CYS A 136 -6.71 -4.63 -7.20
C CYS A 136 -6.86 -3.51 -8.24
N PHE A 137 -5.85 -3.30 -9.07
CA PHE A 137 -5.93 -2.33 -10.17
C PHE A 137 -6.63 -2.98 -11.36
N SER A 138 -7.49 -2.21 -12.05
CA SER A 138 -7.91 -2.58 -13.40
C SER A 138 -6.88 -2.06 -14.40
N SER A 139 -6.30 -2.93 -15.22
CA SER A 139 -5.53 -2.52 -16.40
C SER A 139 -6.47 -2.43 -17.59
N VAL A 140 -6.50 -1.28 -18.28
CA VAL A 140 -7.28 -1.08 -19.52
C VAL A 140 -6.32 -0.86 -20.68
#